data_AF-A0A958F3H5-F1
#
_entry.id   AF-A0A958F3H5-F1
#
_cell.length_a   1.000
_cell.length_b   1.000
_cell.length_c   1.000
_cell.angle_alpha   90.00
_cell.angle_beta   90.00
_cell.angle_gamma   90.00
#
_symmetry.space_group_name_H-M   'P 1'
#
loop_
_entity.id
_entity.type
_entity.pdbx_description
1 polymer ?
#
loop_
_entity_poly.entity_id
_entity_poly.type
_entity_poly.pdbx_seq_one_letter_code
_entity_poly.pdbx_strand_id
1 'polypeptide(L)'
;MGNNHQPPGYADAEAQAREVIRQHEQLRRMLEDAGAKVRKHRHRLRKVLDELELLISMIRAYASGEYREMPWRALLTAAAAVVYFVNPLDLVPD
;
A
#
# COMPACT_ATOMS: atom_id res chain seq x y z
N MET A 1 37.06 30.07 -31.22
CA MET A 1 36.28 28.82 -31.24
C MET A 1 36.96 27.86 -30.29
N GLY A 2 36.49 27.77 -29.04
CA GLY A 2 37.15 26.97 -28.01
C GLY A 2 36.78 25.50 -28.19
N ASN A 3 37.76 24.67 -28.56
CA ASN A 3 37.55 23.23 -28.72
C ASN A 3 37.35 22.59 -27.34
N ASN A 4 36.10 22.35 -26.96
CA ASN A 4 35.72 21.67 -25.73
C ASN A 4 36.03 20.17 -25.87
N HIS A 5 37.30 19.79 -25.67
CA HIS A 5 37.68 18.39 -25.57
C HIS A 5 37.26 17.89 -24.18
N GLN A 6 36.04 17.36 -24.10
CA GLN A 6 35.60 16.57 -22.96
C GLN A 6 36.63 15.44 -22.74
N PRO A 7 37.17 15.25 -21.52
CA PRO A 7 38.10 14.17 -21.26
C PRO A 7 37.44 12.81 -21.52
N PRO A 8 38.18 11.81 -22.05
CA PRO A 8 37.64 10.48 -22.27
C PRO A 8 37.06 9.92 -20.97
N GLY A 9 35.79 9.48 -21.01
CA GLY A 9 35.03 9.00 -19.84
C GLY A 9 34.04 10.00 -19.21
N TYR A 10 34.08 11.30 -19.60
CA TYR A 10 33.12 12.30 -19.08
C TYR A 10 31.66 11.99 -19.47
N ALA A 11 31.42 11.51 -20.68
CA ALA A 11 30.07 11.20 -21.16
C ALA A 11 29.38 10.09 -20.36
N ASP A 12 30.13 9.05 -19.98
CA ASP A 12 29.62 7.93 -19.18
C ASP A 12 29.33 8.37 -17.74
N ALA A 13 30.23 9.16 -17.15
CA ALA A 13 30.03 9.75 -15.82
C ALA A 13 28.81 10.70 -15.79
N GLU A 14 28.62 11.50 -16.84
CA GLU A 14 27.47 12.39 -16.97
C GLU A 14 26.16 11.59 -17.12
N ALA A 15 26.15 10.52 -17.93
CA ALA A 15 24.99 9.65 -18.09
C ALA A 15 24.61 8.96 -16.77
N GLN A 16 25.59 8.42 -16.04
CA GLN A 16 25.37 7.82 -14.72
C GLN A 16 24.85 8.82 -13.70
N ALA A 17 25.45 10.02 -13.64
CA ALA A 17 25.00 11.07 -12.73
C ALA A 17 23.56 11.50 -13.03
N ARG A 18 23.20 11.65 -14.31
CA ARG A 18 21.84 11.98 -14.74
C ARG A 18 20.83 10.90 -14.34
N GLU A 19 21.20 9.63 -14.48
CA GLU A 19 20.31 8.52 -14.13
C GLU A 19 20.11 8.44 -12.61
N VAL A 20 21.17 8.56 -11.81
CA VAL A 20 21.05 8.61 -10.33
C VAL A 20 20.19 9.79 -9.89
N ILE A 21 20.41 10.98 -10.44
CA ILE A 21 19.60 12.17 -10.13
C ILE A 21 18.12 11.96 -10.52
N ARG A 22 17.87 11.40 -11.70
CA ARG A 22 16.51 11.11 -12.19
C ARG A 22 15.81 10.09 -11.28
N GLN A 23 16.47 9.00 -10.90
CA GLN A 23 15.91 8.00 -10.01
C GLN A 23 15.59 8.59 -8.64
N HIS A 24 16.50 9.41 -8.09
CA HIS A 24 16.27 10.13 -6.83
C HIS A 24 15.08 11.08 -6.91
N GLU A 25 14.94 11.83 -8.02
CA GLU A 25 13.82 12.76 -8.20
C GLU A 25 12.50 12.03 -8.41
N GLN A 26 12.47 10.98 -9.24
CA GLN A 26 11.27 10.17 -9.47
C GLN A 26 10.81 9.49 -8.19
N LEU A 27 11.73 8.90 -7.42
CA LEU A 27 11.43 8.31 -6.12
C LEU A 27 10.85 9.35 -5.17
N ARG A 28 11.46 10.54 -5.08
CA ARG A 28 10.95 11.64 -4.25
C ARG A 28 9.53 12.04 -4.64
N ARG A 29 9.27 12.26 -5.93
CA ARG A 29 7.94 12.60 -6.44
C ARG A 29 6.93 11.49 -6.13
N MET A 30 7.30 10.23 -6.34
CA MET A 30 6.44 9.08 -6.01
C MET A 30 6.09 9.02 -4.51
N LEU A 31 7.07 9.25 -3.63
CA LEU A 31 6.86 9.29 -2.17
C LEU A 31 5.99 10.49 -1.75
N GLU A 32 6.19 11.66 -2.36
CA GLU A 32 5.38 12.85 -2.13
C GLU A 32 3.92 12.62 -2.56
N ASP A 33 3.71 12.06 -3.74
CA ASP A 33 2.39 11.71 -4.28
C ASP A 33 1.71 10.64 -3.42
N ALA A 34 2.44 9.60 -3.00
CA ALA A 34 1.94 8.59 -2.10
C ALA A 34 1.52 9.22 -0.76
N GLY A 35 2.37 10.06 -0.19
CA GLY A 35 2.08 10.80 1.04
C GLY A 35 0.85 11.72 0.87
N ALA A 36 0.72 12.41 -0.25
CA ALA A 36 -0.42 13.27 -0.56
C ALA A 36 -1.72 12.46 -0.68
N LYS A 37 -1.69 11.32 -1.37
CA LYS A 37 -2.83 10.39 -1.46
C LYS A 37 -3.23 9.86 -0.08
N VAL A 38 -2.27 9.43 0.75
CA VAL A 38 -2.53 8.97 2.11
C VAL A 38 -3.18 10.09 2.94
N ARG A 39 -2.63 11.30 2.91
CA ARG A 39 -3.21 12.46 3.62
C ARG A 39 -4.62 12.77 3.14
N LYS A 40 -4.85 12.80 1.82
CA LYS A 40 -6.16 13.06 1.21
C LYS A 40 -7.20 12.02 1.61
N HIS A 41 -6.80 10.75 1.77
CA HIS A 41 -7.70 9.65 2.09
C HIS A 41 -7.63 9.18 3.56
N ARG A 42 -6.89 9.89 4.42
CA ARG A 42 -6.62 9.50 5.82
C ARG A 42 -7.89 9.16 6.60
N HIS A 43 -8.92 9.98 6.49
CA HIS A 43 -10.20 9.72 7.18
C HIS A 43 -10.86 8.43 6.69
N ARG A 44 -10.87 8.19 5.37
CA ARG A 44 -11.46 6.97 4.80
C ARG A 44 -10.66 5.74 5.21
N LEU A 45 -9.33 5.82 5.16
CA LEU A 45 -8.44 4.75 5.63
C LEU A 45 -8.69 4.44 7.11
N ARG A 46 -8.79 5.47 7.95
CA ARG A 46 -9.09 5.29 9.37
C ARG A 46 -10.42 4.59 9.58
N LYS A 47 -11.48 5.05 8.90
CA LYS A 47 -12.81 4.43 8.98
C LYS A 47 -12.77 2.95 8.59
N VAL A 48 -12.06 2.59 7.51
CA VAL A 48 -11.90 1.19 7.08
C VAL A 48 -11.18 0.36 8.14
N LEU A 49 -10.14 0.92 8.78
CA LEU A 49 -9.45 0.23 9.87
C LEU A 49 -10.36 0.04 11.10
N ASP A 50 -11.13 1.06 11.47
CA ASP A 50 -12.08 0.99 12.59
C ASP A 50 -13.18 -0.06 12.31
N GLU A 51 -13.69 -0.14 11.06
CA GLU A 51 -14.64 -1.17 10.62
C GLU A 51 -14.02 -2.58 10.65
N LEU A 52 -12.75 -2.72 10.28
CA LEU A 52 -12.03 -3.99 10.35
C LEU A 52 -11.83 -4.47 11.79
N GLU A 53 -11.43 -3.57 12.69
CA GLU A 53 -11.32 -3.86 14.13
C GLU A 53 -12.66 -4.35 14.70
N LEU A 54 -13.77 -3.73 14.29
CA LEU A 54 -15.11 -4.18 14.65
C LEU A 54 -15.39 -5.60 14.14
N LEU A 55 -15.14 -5.90 12.86
CA LEU A 55 -15.33 -7.25 12.32
C LEU A 55 -14.52 -8.30 13.06
N ILE A 56 -13.26 -8.00 13.38
CA ILE A 56 -12.38 -8.90 14.15
C ILE A 56 -12.95 -9.13 15.55
N SER A 57 -13.45 -8.07 16.21
CA SER A 57 -14.05 -8.19 17.55
C SER A 57 -15.29 -9.09 17.54
N MET A 58 -16.14 -8.98 16.51
CA MET A 58 -17.31 -9.83 16.33
C MET A 58 -16.92 -11.30 16.13
N ILE A 59 -15.92 -11.57 15.29
CA ILE A 59 -15.42 -12.93 15.04
C ILE A 59 -14.87 -13.54 16.34
N ARG A 60 -14.12 -12.76 17.14
CA ARG A 60 -13.60 -13.22 18.43
C ARG A 60 -14.72 -13.54 19.43
N ALA A 61 -15.73 -12.68 19.55
CA ALA A 61 -16.88 -12.90 20.43
C ALA A 61 -17.70 -14.14 20.02
N TYR A 62 -17.80 -14.42 18.73
CA TYR A 62 -18.39 -15.66 18.25
C TYR A 62 -17.52 -16.87 18.62
N ALA A 63 -16.21 -16.78 18.43
CA ALA A 63 -15.27 -17.86 18.73
C ALA A 63 -15.18 -18.20 20.23
N SER A 64 -15.35 -17.22 21.13
CA SER A 64 -15.42 -17.44 22.58
C SER A 64 -16.75 -18.07 23.04
N GLY A 65 -17.74 -18.16 22.16
CA GLY A 65 -19.07 -18.71 22.46
C GLY A 65 -20.00 -17.73 23.18
N GLU A 66 -19.59 -16.48 23.35
CA GLU A 66 -20.38 -15.41 23.97
C GLU A 66 -21.49 -14.88 23.04
N TYR A 67 -21.36 -15.11 21.73
CA TYR A 67 -22.31 -14.61 20.73
C TYR A 67 -22.69 -15.70 19.72
N ARG A 68 -23.80 -16.41 19.97
CA ARG A 68 -24.30 -17.52 19.12
C ARG A 68 -25.54 -17.19 18.29
N GLU A 69 -26.10 -16.00 18.45
CA GLU A 69 -27.33 -15.59 17.75
C GLU A 69 -27.06 -15.09 16.31
N MET A 70 -25.79 -14.94 15.93
CA MET A 70 -25.41 -14.45 14.60
C MET A 70 -25.59 -15.54 13.52
N PRO A 71 -26.20 -15.22 12.36
CA PRO A 71 -26.27 -16.15 11.24
C PRO A 71 -24.88 -16.59 10.78
N TRP A 72 -24.64 -17.90 10.68
CA TRP A 72 -23.36 -18.49 10.24
C TRP A 72 -22.82 -17.86 8.93
N ARG A 73 -23.71 -17.58 7.97
CA ARG A 73 -23.34 -16.94 6.70
C ARG A 73 -22.73 -15.56 6.90
N ALA A 74 -23.26 -14.77 7.83
CA ALA A 74 -22.72 -13.44 8.11
C ALA A 74 -21.32 -13.51 8.73
N LEU A 75 -21.06 -14.51 9.59
CA LEU A 75 -19.74 -14.74 10.17
C LEU A 75 -18.72 -15.14 9.10
N LEU A 76 -19.13 -16.03 8.18
CA LEU A 76 -18.31 -16.45 7.06
C LEU A 76 -17.95 -15.26 6.15
N THR A 77 -18.92 -14.40 5.84
CA THR A 77 -18.67 -13.18 5.04
C THR A 77 -17.73 -12.21 5.77
N ALA A 78 -17.91 -12.00 7.07
CA ALA A 78 -17.01 -11.17 7.87
C ALA A 78 -15.58 -11.72 7.88
N ALA A 79 -15.41 -13.03 8.08
CA ALA A 79 -14.11 -13.68 8.04
C ALA A 79 -13.45 -13.56 6.65
N ALA A 80 -14.21 -13.77 5.57
CA ALA A 80 -13.72 -13.61 4.21
C ALA A 80 -13.25 -12.16 3.92
N ALA A 81 -14.00 -11.16 4.41
CA ALA A 81 -13.61 -9.76 4.28
C ALA A 81 -12.30 -9.44 5.02
N VAL A 82 -12.09 -10.00 6.22
CA VAL A 82 -10.83 -9.86 6.97
C VAL A 82 -9.67 -10.52 6.22
N VAL A 83 -9.86 -11.73 5.69
CA VAL A 83 -8.83 -12.44 4.91
C VAL A 83 -8.45 -11.65 3.66
N TYR A 84 -9.43 -11.16 2.89
CA TYR A 84 -9.19 -10.32 1.72
C TYR A 84 -8.44 -9.03 2.07
N PHE A 85 -8.73 -8.42 3.22
CA PHE A 85 -8.02 -7.21 3.65
C PHE A 85 -6.54 -7.48 3.98
N VAL A 86 -6.24 -8.60 4.64
CA VAL A 86 -4.87 -8.98 5.03
C VAL A 86 -4.07 -9.45 3.82
N ASN A 87 -4.68 -10.26 2.96
CA ASN A 87 -4.07 -10.78 1.74
C ASN A 87 -5.03 -10.61 0.55
N PRO A 88 -5.00 -9.44 -0.14
CA PRO A 88 -5.92 -9.17 -1.24
C PRO A 88 -5.73 -10.10 -2.45
N LEU A 89 -4.60 -10.81 -2.53
CA LEU A 89 -4.29 -11.74 -3.63
C LEU A 89 -4.79 -13.17 -3.39
N ASP A 90 -5.14 -13.55 -2.15
CA ASP A 90 -5.48 -14.95 -1.77
C ASP A 90 -6.83 -15.43 -2.30
N LEU A 91 -7.75 -14.49 -2.51
CA LEU A 91 -9.14 -14.75 -2.87
C LEU A 91 -9.43 -14.42 -4.34
N VAL A 92 -8.40 -14.10 -5.14
CA VAL A 92 -8.53 -14.06 -6.60
C VAL A 92 -8.64 -15.53 -7.05
N PRO A 93 -9.83 -16.01 -7.45
CA PRO A 93 -9.86 -17.26 -8.19
C PRO A 93 -9.21 -16.95 -9.55
N ASP A 94 -8.33 -17.84 -10.00
CA ASP A 94 -7.72 -17.82 -11.33
C ASP A 94 -8.71 -17.35 -12.42
#